data_AF-A0A2P4ULW5-F1
#
_entry.id   AF-A0A2P4ULW5-F1
#
_cell.length_a   1.000
_cell.length_b   1.000
_cell.length_c   1.000
_cell.angle_alpha   90.00
_cell.angle_beta   90.00
_cell.angle_gamma   90.00
#
_symmetry.space_group_name_H-M   'P 1'
#
loop_
_entity.id
_entity.type
_entity.pdbx_description
1 polymer ?
#
loop_
_entity_poly.entity_id
_entity_poly.type
_entity_poly.pdbx_seq_one_letter_code
_entity_poly.pdbx_strand_id
1 'polypeptide(L)'
;MSARRLQRLADRDGIRVHSAERIFGARSGWLVRLTLSARKFAELGASPDEPLCIAEWPCVGARSRPGAGDVLLEWFATLVGRGPERVPPEVGTALNDDLRYLLGDTYGEYKRASGF
;
A
#
# COMPACT_ATOMS: atom_id res chain seq x y z
N MET A 1 -11.23 1.96 12.89
CA MET A 1 -10.00 2.77 12.70
C MET A 1 -9.93 3.18 11.24
N SER A 2 -9.47 4.39 10.92
CA SER A 2 -9.77 5.00 9.60
C SER A 2 -8.55 5.15 8.70
N ALA A 3 -8.71 4.79 7.42
CA ALA A 3 -7.79 5.09 6.31
C ALA A 3 -7.23 6.53 6.34
N ARG A 4 -7.99 7.49 6.89
CA ARG A 4 -7.55 8.88 7.12
C ARG A 4 -6.27 9.04 7.94
N ARG A 5 -5.99 8.15 8.91
CA ARG A 5 -4.75 8.21 9.71
C ARG A 5 -3.56 7.75 8.86
N LEU A 6 -3.73 6.65 8.13
CA LEU A 6 -2.73 6.14 7.20
C LEU A 6 -2.48 7.12 6.06
N GLN A 7 -3.52 7.80 5.56
CA GLN A 7 -3.37 8.85 4.55
C GLN A 7 -2.47 9.99 5.03
N ARG A 8 -2.64 10.48 6.27
CA ARG A 8 -1.77 11.53 6.81
C ARG A 8 -0.31 11.09 6.94
N LEU A 9 -0.06 9.83 7.31
CA LEU A 9 1.30 9.29 7.35
C LEU A 9 1.87 9.19 5.93
N ALA A 10 1.07 8.67 4.99
CA ALA A 10 1.45 8.58 3.59
C ALA A 10 1.80 9.97 3.02
N ASP A 11 0.99 11.00 3.31
CA ASP A 11 1.25 12.37 2.88
C ASP A 11 2.56 12.92 3.48
N ARG A 12 2.82 12.66 4.78
CA ARG A 12 4.06 13.06 5.48
C ARG A 12 5.29 12.45 4.84
N ASP A 13 5.21 11.16 4.51
CA ASP A 13 6.34 10.39 3.97
C ASP A 13 6.40 10.43 2.44
N GLY A 14 5.44 11.14 1.83
CA GLY A 14 5.31 11.32 0.39
C GLY A 14 4.98 10.03 -0.37
N ILE A 15 4.28 9.08 0.26
CA ILE A 15 3.75 7.88 -0.37
C ILE A 15 2.51 8.24 -1.19
N ARG A 16 2.49 7.85 -2.47
CA ARG A 16 1.40 8.18 -3.39
C ARG A 16 0.95 6.97 -4.20
N VAL A 17 -0.28 7.04 -4.71
CA VAL A 17 -0.77 6.09 -5.71
C VAL A 17 -0.20 6.48 -7.08
N HIS A 18 0.71 5.65 -7.60
CA HIS A 18 1.32 5.81 -8.92
C HIS A 18 0.27 5.65 -10.04
N SER A 19 -0.32 4.47 -10.06
CA SER A 19 -1.34 4.04 -11.00
C SER A 19 -2.45 3.35 -10.21
N ALA A 20 -3.66 3.52 -10.72
CA ALA A 20 -4.84 2.84 -10.23
C ALA A 20 -5.68 2.50 -11.45
N GLU A 21 -5.67 1.24 -11.83
CA GLU A 21 -6.42 0.75 -12.98
C GLU A 21 -7.65 0.02 -12.49
N ARG A 22 -8.81 0.36 -13.03
CA ARG A 22 -10.05 -0.29 -12.62
C ARG A 22 -10.09 -1.69 -13.22
N ILE A 23 -10.15 -2.70 -12.36
CA ILE A 23 -10.29 -4.09 -12.77
C ILE A 23 -11.76 -4.50 -12.70
N PHE A 24 -12.22 -5.18 -13.75
CA PHE A 24 -13.59 -5.66 -13.91
C PHE A 24 -13.62 -7.18 -13.84
N GLY A 25 -14.58 -7.73 -13.10
CA GLY A 25 -14.70 -9.17 -12.85
C GLY A 25 -15.68 -9.47 -11.72
N ALA A 26 -15.66 -10.70 -11.21
CA ALA A 26 -16.51 -11.13 -10.09
C ALA A 26 -16.40 -10.22 -8.84
N ARG A 27 -15.29 -9.49 -8.71
CA ARG A 27 -15.08 -8.43 -7.72
C ARG A 27 -14.47 -7.22 -8.41
N SER A 28 -15.28 -6.18 -8.63
CA SER A 28 -14.77 -4.91 -9.16
C SER A 28 -13.86 -4.24 -8.12
N GLY A 29 -12.72 -3.72 -8.57
CA GLY A 29 -11.74 -3.08 -7.70
C GLY A 29 -10.73 -2.25 -8.49
N TRP A 30 -9.61 -1.96 -7.85
CA TRP A 30 -8.51 -1.21 -8.45
C TRP A 30 -7.23 -2.00 -8.32
N LEU A 31 -6.51 -2.17 -9.43
CA LEU A 31 -5.14 -2.61 -9.42
C LEU A 31 -4.27 -1.40 -9.11
N VAL A 32 -3.60 -1.39 -7.96
CA VAL A 32 -2.94 -0.19 -7.45
C VAL A 32 -1.45 -0.40 -7.28
N ARG A 33 -0.67 0.60 -7.70
CA ARG A 33 0.77 0.70 -7.42
C ARG A 33 1.05 1.90 -6.52
N LEU A 34 1.87 1.71 -5.48
CA LEU A 34 2.34 2.78 -4.61
C LEU A 34 3.77 3.20 -4.96
N THR A 35 4.07 4.51 -4.89
CA THR A 35 5.43 5.06 -4.97
C THR A 35 5.82 5.77 -3.69
N LEU A 36 7.13 5.97 -3.52
CA LEU A 36 7.73 6.91 -2.58
C LEU A 36 7.93 8.29 -3.21
N SER A 37 8.17 9.30 -2.36
CA SER A 37 8.62 10.61 -2.81
C SER A 37 10.11 10.60 -3.13
N ALA A 38 10.54 11.47 -4.06
CA ALA A 38 11.94 11.64 -4.45
C ALA A 38 12.88 11.92 -3.26
N ARG A 39 12.36 12.52 -2.18
CA ARG A 39 13.11 12.73 -0.94
C ARG A 39 13.42 11.41 -0.22
N LYS A 40 12.43 10.54 -0.06
CA LYS A 40 12.60 9.24 0.59
C LYS A 40 13.42 8.27 -0.27
N PHE A 41 13.40 8.46 -1.58
CA PHE A 41 14.33 7.84 -2.53
C PHE A 41 15.79 8.17 -2.26
N ALA A 42 16.10 9.46 -2.08
CA ALA A 42 17.45 9.90 -1.77
C ALA A 42 17.95 9.33 -0.43
N GLU A 43 17.05 9.20 0.55
CA GLU A 43 17.33 8.57 1.85
C GLU A 43 17.62 7.06 1.73
N LEU A 44 17.01 6.38 0.74
CA LEU A 44 17.23 4.95 0.45
C LEU A 44 18.37 4.67 -0.53
N GLY A 45 19.06 5.71 -1.03
CA GLY A 45 20.15 5.57 -2.00
C GLY A 45 19.71 5.13 -3.41
N ALA A 46 18.43 5.28 -3.74
CA ALA A 46 17.88 4.92 -5.04
C ALA A 46 17.86 6.14 -6.00
N SER A 47 18.14 5.90 -7.29
CA SER A 47 18.13 6.96 -8.31
C SER A 47 16.72 7.57 -8.47
N PRO A 48 16.58 8.91 -8.53
CA PRO A 48 15.28 9.58 -8.65
C PRO A 48 14.60 9.42 -10.02
N ASP A 49 15.27 8.80 -10.99
CA ASP A 49 14.83 8.77 -12.39
C ASP A 49 13.72 7.75 -12.68
N GLU A 50 13.41 6.82 -11.76
CA GLU A 50 12.29 5.88 -11.91
C GLU A 50 11.47 5.76 -10.63
N PRO A 51 10.12 5.90 -10.68
CA PRO A 51 9.27 5.60 -9.54
C PRO A 51 9.36 4.11 -9.19
N LEU A 52 9.73 3.83 -7.96
CA LEU A 52 9.94 2.51 -7.39
C LEU A 52 8.53 2.02 -7.08
N CYS A 53 7.96 1.31 -8.05
CA CYS A 53 6.68 0.66 -7.90
C CYS A 53 6.92 -0.62 -7.11
N ILE A 54 6.38 -0.66 -5.90
CA ILE A 54 6.79 -1.71 -4.95
C ILE A 54 5.89 -2.94 -5.05
N ALA A 55 4.59 -2.73 -5.21
CA ALA A 55 3.66 -3.82 -5.44
C ALA A 55 2.47 -3.36 -6.25
N GLU A 56 2.03 -4.22 -7.16
CA GLU A 56 0.75 -4.12 -7.83
C GLU A 56 -0.22 -5.06 -7.11
N TRP A 57 -1.21 -4.49 -6.40
CA TRP A 57 -2.15 -5.30 -5.62
C TRP A 57 -3.59 -4.78 -5.76
N PRO A 58 -4.59 -5.67 -5.85
CA PRO A 58 -5.99 -5.27 -5.90
C PRO A 58 -6.44 -4.61 -4.58
N CYS A 59 -7.00 -3.42 -4.69
CA CYS A 59 -7.82 -2.75 -3.69
C CYS A 59 -9.29 -2.98 -4.06
N VAL A 60 -9.96 -3.85 -3.32
CA VAL A 60 -11.28 -4.40 -3.66
C VAL A 60 -12.37 -3.69 -2.86
N GLY A 61 -13.50 -3.39 -3.52
CA GLY A 61 -14.66 -2.77 -2.87
C GLY A 61 -14.64 -1.23 -2.81
N ALA A 62 -13.54 -0.59 -3.25
CA ALA A 62 -13.50 0.86 -3.43
C ALA A 62 -14.35 1.30 -4.64
N ARG A 63 -15.42 2.05 -4.38
CA ARG A 63 -16.32 2.58 -5.43
C ARG A 63 -15.68 3.71 -6.27
N SER A 64 -14.69 4.38 -5.70
CA SER A 64 -13.91 5.46 -6.30
C SER A 64 -12.43 5.08 -6.33
N ARG A 65 -11.61 5.85 -7.07
CA ARG A 65 -10.16 5.68 -7.06
C ARG A 65 -9.64 5.78 -5.61
N PRO A 66 -8.93 4.76 -5.09
CA PRO A 66 -8.48 4.74 -3.71
C PRO A 66 -7.30 5.68 -3.49
N GLY A 67 -7.20 6.25 -2.28
CA GLY A 67 -6.01 6.95 -1.82
C GLY A 67 -4.97 6.00 -1.24
N ALA A 68 -3.76 6.49 -0.97
CA ALA A 68 -2.69 5.66 -0.37
C ALA A 68 -3.11 5.10 1.00
N GLY A 69 -3.87 5.87 1.79
CA GLY A 69 -4.38 5.41 3.08
C GLY A 69 -5.39 4.26 2.98
N ASP A 70 -6.22 4.24 1.94
CA ASP A 70 -7.19 3.16 1.70
C ASP A 70 -6.47 1.86 1.30
N VAL A 71 -5.51 1.99 0.38
CA VAL A 71 -4.67 0.90 -0.11
C VAL A 71 -3.89 0.26 1.05
N LEU A 72 -3.18 1.07 1.83
CA LEU A 72 -2.39 0.59 2.97
C LEU A 72 -3.28 -0.09 4.01
N LEU A 73 -4.48 0.44 4.28
CA LEU A 73 -5.41 -0.16 5.24
C LEU A 73 -5.82 -1.57 4.80
N GLU A 74 -6.16 -1.73 3.53
CA GLU A 74 -6.58 -3.01 2.97
C GLU A 74 -5.42 -4.02 2.90
N TRP A 75 -4.21 -3.57 2.56
CA TRP A 75 -3.03 -4.44 2.52
C TRP A 75 -2.66 -4.92 3.93
N PHE A 76 -2.68 -4.05 4.95
CA PHE A 76 -2.47 -4.49 6.33
C PHE A 76 -3.59 -5.42 6.83
N ALA A 77 -4.85 -5.17 6.46
CA ALA A 77 -5.96 -6.06 6.80
C ALA A 77 -5.76 -7.45 6.17
N THR A 78 -5.25 -7.49 4.94
CA THR A 78 -4.91 -8.71 4.22
C THR A 78 -3.85 -9.53 4.94
N LEU A 79 -2.77 -8.90 5.43
CA LEU A 79 -1.70 -9.58 6.17
C LEU A 79 -2.17 -10.28 7.45
N VAL A 80 -3.26 -9.81 8.06
CA VAL A 80 -3.85 -10.43 9.27
C VAL A 80 -5.08 -11.29 8.96
N GLY A 81 -5.32 -11.62 7.69
CA GLY A 81 -6.43 -12.47 7.26
C GLY A 81 -7.81 -11.82 7.42
N ARG A 82 -7.88 -10.49 7.49
CA ARG A 82 -9.11 -9.69 7.58
C ARG A 82 -9.48 -8.98 6.28
N GLY A 83 -8.84 -9.34 5.17
CA GLY A 83 -9.18 -8.87 3.83
C GLY A 83 -10.38 -9.63 3.22
N PRO A 84 -10.89 -9.17 2.07
CA PRO A 84 -11.97 -9.85 1.34
C PRO A 84 -11.55 -11.23 0.79
N GLU A 85 -10.26 -11.57 0.84
CA GLU A 85 -9.69 -12.84 0.39
C GLU A 85 -8.78 -13.44 1.45
N ARG A 86 -8.84 -14.78 1.59
CA ARG A 86 -7.77 -15.53 2.23
C ARG A 86 -6.59 -15.54 1.27
N VAL A 87 -5.65 -14.65 1.53
CA VAL A 87 -4.42 -14.58 0.74
C VAL A 87 -3.54 -15.79 1.08
N PRO A 88 -3.05 -16.53 0.08
CA PRO A 88 -2.09 -17.60 0.30
C PRO A 88 -0.88 -17.12 1.11
N PRO A 89 -0.30 -17.94 2.00
CA PRO A 89 0.81 -17.52 2.87
C PRO A 89 2.01 -16.93 2.10
N GLU A 90 2.30 -17.47 0.92
CA GLU A 90 3.40 -17.02 0.06
C GLU A 90 3.16 -15.59 -0.43
N VAL A 91 1.91 -15.31 -0.80
CA VAL A 91 1.51 -13.99 -1.30
C VAL A 91 1.44 -12.98 -0.15
N GLY A 92 0.99 -13.40 1.03
CA GLY A 92 1.05 -12.58 2.24
C GLY A 92 2.48 -12.25 2.66
N THR A 93 3.42 -13.19 2.46
CA THR A 93 4.85 -12.97 2.71
C THR A 93 5.42 -11.94 1.74
N ALA A 94 5.19 -12.11 0.43
CA ALA A 94 5.61 -11.16 -0.58
C ALA A 94 5.07 -9.75 -0.31
N LEU A 95 3.76 -9.60 -0.07
CA LEU A 95 3.14 -8.31 0.26
C LEU A 95 3.75 -7.66 1.51
N ASN A 96 4.09 -8.47 2.52
CA ASN A 96 4.70 -7.97 3.74
C ASN A 96 6.13 -7.48 3.52
N ASP A 97 6.90 -8.17 2.69
CA ASP A 97 8.27 -7.76 2.35
C ASP A 97 8.25 -6.49 1.47
N ASP A 98 7.31 -6.40 0.53
CA ASP A 98 7.04 -5.18 -0.24
C ASP A 98 6.69 -4.00 0.67
N LEU A 99 5.82 -4.19 1.67
CA LEU A 99 5.50 -3.15 2.64
C LEU A 99 6.69 -2.77 3.52
N ARG A 100 7.54 -3.73 3.92
CA ARG A 100 8.77 -3.43 4.67
C ARG A 100 9.74 -2.63 3.84
N TYR A 101 9.89 -2.97 2.57
CA TYR A 101 10.71 -2.24 1.63
C TYR A 101 10.18 -0.81 1.39
N LEU A 102 8.87 -0.66 1.19
CA LEU A 102 8.20 0.64 1.04
C LEU A 102 8.36 1.53 2.27
N LEU A 103 8.13 0.98 3.46
CA LEU A 103 7.97 1.78 4.67
C LEU A 103 9.28 1.92 5.44
N GLY A 104 10.24 1.02 5.25
CA GLY A 104 11.51 1.00 5.97
C GLY A 104 11.30 1.09 7.48
N ASP A 105 12.04 2.00 8.12
CA ASP A 105 11.98 2.24 9.57
C ASP A 105 10.60 2.70 10.06
N THR A 106 9.76 3.25 9.18
CA THR A 106 8.40 3.68 9.53
C THR A 106 7.38 2.54 9.54
N TYR A 107 7.74 1.32 9.08
CA TYR A 107 6.81 0.18 8.98
C TYR A 107 6.02 -0.06 10.29
N GLY A 108 6.70 -0.03 11.44
CA GLY A 108 6.05 -0.25 12.74
C GLY A 108 5.03 0.84 13.10
N GLU A 109 5.25 2.08 12.67
CA GLU A 109 4.29 3.18 12.87
C GLU A 109 3.02 2.97 12.02
N TYR A 110 3.18 2.60 10.75
CA TYR A 110 2.06 2.31 9.85
C TYR A 110 1.25 1.11 10.31
N LYS A 111 1.91 0.03 10.74
CA LYS A 111 1.24 -1.15 11.30
C LYS A 111 0.41 -0.77 12.53
N ARG A 112 0.96 0.02 13.46
CA ARG A 112 0.18 0.53 14.60
C ARG A 112 -0.98 1.43 14.17
N ALA A 113 -0.79 2.24 13.12
CA ALA A 113 -1.81 3.15 12.62
C ALA A 113 -2.94 2.45 11.86
N SER A 114 -2.69 1.28 11.27
CA SER A 114 -3.71 0.44 10.63
C SER A 114 -4.63 -0.24 11.66
N GLY A 115 -4.13 -0.46 12.87
CA GLY A 115 -4.90 -1.04 13.98
C GLY A 115 -4.90 -2.56 14.01
N PHE A 116 -3.91 -3.18 13.36
CA PHE A 116 -3.73 -4.63 13.28
C PHE A 116 -2.40 -5.09 13.90
#